data_AF-A0A136LX47-F1
#
_entry.id   AF-A0A136LX47-F1
#
_cell.length_a   1.000
_cell.length_b   1.000
_cell.length_c   1.000
_cell.angle_alpha   90.00
_cell.angle_beta   90.00
_cell.angle_gamma   90.00
#
_symmetry.space_group_name_H-M   'P 1'
#
loop_
_entity.id
_entity.type
_entity.pdbx_description
1 polymer ?
#
loop_
_entity_poly.entity_id
_entity_poly.type
_entity_poly.pdbx_seq_one_letter_code
_entity_poly.pdbx_strand_id
1 'polypeptide(L)'
;MPLFDRLITDAKSQDHLSKRKLEQVLFDENAIRKVNEVLVDRFKDETSGFVRLFKLGRRKGDNAEMVKMMVKGYQYKEIGKKDSSAAKAGDDKKKKQRILNQRP
;
A
#
# COMPACT_ATOMS: atom_id res chain seq x y z
N MET A 1 -17.98 9.20 -8.73
CA MET A 1 -17.25 8.95 -7.46
C MET A 1 -16.79 7.51 -7.41
N PRO A 2 -15.50 7.24 -7.22
CA PRO A 2 -14.98 5.88 -6.99
C PRO A 2 -15.71 5.22 -5.82
N LEU A 3 -15.93 3.90 -5.88
CA LEU A 3 -16.59 3.15 -4.79
C LEU A 3 -15.92 3.38 -3.43
N PHE A 4 -14.59 3.39 -3.42
CA PHE A 4 -13.79 3.65 -2.22
C PHE A 4 -14.04 5.03 -1.62
N ASP A 5 -14.18 6.07 -2.46
CA ASP A 5 -14.45 7.43 -1.99
C ASP A 5 -15.80 7.51 -1.28
N ARG A 6 -16.82 6.87 -1.85
CA ARG A 6 -18.15 6.76 -1.24
C ARG A 6 -18.10 6.01 0.09
N LEU A 7 -17.40 4.87 0.15
CA LEU A 7 -17.26 4.07 1.37
C LEU A 7 -16.66 4.87 2.53
N ILE A 8 -15.56 5.60 2.29
CA ILE A 8 -14.95 6.43 3.34
C ILE A 8 -15.87 7.58 3.73
N THR A 9 -16.59 8.17 2.78
CA THR A 9 -17.53 9.26 3.05
C THR A 9 -18.70 8.77 3.91
N ASP A 10 -19.30 7.63 3.58
CA ASP A 10 -20.35 7.01 4.39
C ASP A 10 -19.83 6.63 5.79
N ALA A 11 -18.58 6.14 5.88
CA ALA A 11 -17.93 5.78 7.14
C ALA A 11 -17.68 6.98 8.06
N LYS A 12 -17.45 8.19 7.51
CA LYS A 12 -17.24 9.40 8.32
C LYS A 12 -18.43 9.76 9.22
N SER A 13 -19.65 9.38 8.84
CA SER A 13 -20.84 9.65 9.65
C SER A 13 -20.93 8.83 10.94
N GLN A 14 -20.22 7.69 11.04
CA GLN A 14 -20.17 6.83 12.24
C GLN A 14 -21.54 6.35 12.79
N ASP A 15 -22.57 6.30 11.95
CA ASP A 15 -23.91 5.83 12.33
C ASP A 15 -24.11 4.33 12.12
N HIS A 16 -25.13 3.74 12.77
CA HIS A 16 -25.54 2.34 12.52
C HIS A 16 -25.92 2.09 11.06
N LEU A 17 -26.54 3.08 10.39
CA LEU A 17 -26.86 2.99 8.97
C LEU A 17 -25.59 2.92 8.11
N SER A 18 -24.58 3.73 8.44
CA SER A 18 -23.27 3.68 7.78
C SER A 18 -22.60 2.32 7.96
N LYS A 19 -22.70 1.73 9.16
CA LYS A 19 -22.19 0.38 9.40
C LYS A 19 -22.87 -0.65 8.51
N ARG A 20 -24.19 -0.63 8.38
CA ARG A 20 -24.94 -1.54 7.48
C ARG A 20 -24.53 -1.36 6.02
N LYS A 21 -24.32 -0.12 5.56
CA LYS A 21 -23.81 0.18 4.21
C LYS A 21 -22.41 -0.41 4.00
N LEU A 22 -21.54 -0.31 5.00
CA LEU A 22 -20.20 -0.91 4.94
C LEU A 22 -20.30 -2.43 4.91
N GLU A 23 -21.14 -3.07 5.72
CA GLU A 23 -21.35 -4.53 5.74
C GLU A 23 -21.89 -5.08 4.41
N GLN A 24 -22.69 -4.30 3.68
CA GLN A 24 -23.16 -4.67 2.34
C GLN A 24 -22.04 -4.77 1.29
N VAL A 25 -20.91 -4.09 1.52
CA VAL A 25 -19.81 -3.99 0.56
C VAL A 25 -18.56 -4.74 1.04
N LEU A 26 -18.25 -4.61 2.33
CA LEU A 26 -17.13 -5.24 3.01
C LEU A 26 -17.67 -6.45 3.78
N PHE A 27 -17.46 -7.63 3.22
CA PHE A 27 -17.92 -8.90 3.81
C PHE A 27 -17.07 -9.37 5.02
N ASP A 28 -16.07 -8.59 5.44
CA ASP A 28 -15.14 -8.92 6.52
C ASP A 28 -15.21 -7.86 7.63
N GLU A 29 -15.46 -8.31 8.86
CA GLU A 29 -15.49 -7.47 10.05
C GLU A 29 -14.18 -6.71 10.28
N ASN A 30 -13.04 -7.35 10.02
CA ASN A 30 -11.73 -6.72 10.22
C ASN A 30 -11.54 -5.52 9.28
N ALA A 31 -12.03 -5.64 8.04
CA ALA A 31 -11.99 -4.55 7.07
C ALA A 31 -12.88 -3.39 7.53
N ILE A 32 -14.08 -3.66 8.05
CA ILE A 32 -15.01 -2.65 8.57
C ILE A 32 -14.39 -1.91 9.76
N ARG A 33 -13.82 -2.63 10.74
CA ARG A 33 -13.14 -2.03 11.90
C ARG A 33 -12.00 -1.13 11.46
N LYS A 34 -11.15 -1.60 10.53
CA LYS A 34 -10.04 -0.80 9.99
C LYS A 34 -10.51 0.48 9.30
N VAL A 35 -11.62 0.42 8.57
CA VAL A 35 -12.19 1.59 7.91
C VAL A 35 -12.63 2.62 8.95
N ASN A 36 -13.38 2.20 9.97
CA ASN A 36 -13.91 3.09 10.99
C ASN A 36 -12.83 3.67 11.92
N GLU A 37 -11.88 2.87 12.37
CA GLU A 37 -10.89 3.30 13.36
C GLU A 37 -9.70 4.00 12.72
N VAL A 38 -9.18 3.47 11.60
CA VAL A 38 -7.91 3.93 11.03
C VAL A 38 -8.11 4.86 9.84
N LEU A 39 -9.03 4.52 8.92
CA LEU A 39 -9.16 5.29 7.68
C LEU A 39 -9.99 6.57 7.87
N VAL A 40 -11.05 6.54 8.69
CA VAL A 40 -11.86 7.73 8.99
C VAL A 40 -11.02 8.79 9.69
N ASP A 41 -10.24 8.42 10.71
CA ASP A 41 -9.34 9.35 11.41
C ASP A 41 -8.29 9.93 10.45
N ARG A 42 -7.64 9.07 9.65
CA ARG A 42 -6.66 9.49 8.65
C ARG A 42 -7.21 10.51 7.65
N PHE A 43 -8.45 10.36 7.23
CA PHE A 43 -9.05 11.21 6.18
C PHE A 43 -9.96 12.30 6.73
N LYS A 44 -9.95 12.55 8.04
CA LYS A 44 -10.87 13.49 8.70
C LYS A 44 -10.94 14.86 8.01
N ASP A 45 -9.78 15.43 7.71
CA ASP A 45 -9.65 16.79 7.15
C ASP A 45 -9.90 16.87 5.63
N GLU A 46 -10.03 15.73 4.95
CA GLU A 46 -10.12 15.67 3.49
C GLU A 46 -11.52 15.31 3.01
N THR A 47 -12.10 16.09 2.10
CA THR A 47 -13.47 15.84 1.64
C THR A 47 -13.57 14.76 0.55
N SER A 48 -12.53 14.55 -0.25
CA SER A 48 -12.54 13.57 -1.36
C SER A 48 -11.12 13.23 -1.85
N GLY A 49 -11.00 12.26 -2.77
CA GLY A 49 -9.74 11.96 -3.44
C GLY A 49 -8.81 11.06 -2.62
N PHE A 50 -9.38 10.05 -1.96
CA PHE A 50 -8.63 9.17 -1.05
C PHE A 50 -7.75 8.14 -1.80
N VAL A 51 -7.93 7.98 -3.11
CA VAL A 51 -7.18 7.01 -3.95
C VAL A 51 -6.40 7.72 -5.05
N ARG A 52 -5.18 7.24 -5.30
CA ARG A 52 -4.31 7.64 -6.42
C ARG A 52 -4.09 6.46 -7.38
N LEU A 53 -3.99 6.78 -8.66
CA LEU A 53 -3.79 5.84 -9.76
C LEU A 53 -2.37 6.01 -10.33
N PHE A 54 -1.65 4.90 -10.48
CA PHE A 54 -0.33 4.87 -11.12
C PHE A 54 -0.37 3.89 -12.30
N LYS A 55 -0.09 4.39 -13.51
CA LYS A 55 -0.05 3.55 -14.72
C LYS A 55 1.20 2.67 -14.68
N LEU A 56 1.03 1.36 -14.89
CA LEU A 56 2.12 0.37 -14.83
C LEU A 56 2.56 -0.15 -16.20
N GLY A 57 1.80 0.13 -17.26
CA GLY A 57 2.03 -0.41 -18.61
C GLY A 57 1.04 -1.52 -18.96
N ARG A 58 1.39 -2.39 -19.89
CA ARG A 58 0.50 -3.43 -20.41
C ARG A 58 0.80 -4.82 -19.82
N ARG A 59 -0.26 -5.60 -19.60
CA ARG A 59 -0.19 -6.98 -19.13
C ARG A 59 0.31 -7.88 -20.25
N LYS A 60 1.18 -8.83 -19.90
CA LYS A 60 1.71 -9.84 -20.85
C LYS A 60 0.63 -10.89 -21.12
N GLY A 61 0.30 -11.11 -22.39
CA GLY A 61 -0.66 -12.12 -22.84
C GLY A 61 -1.87 -11.50 -23.55
N ASP A 62 -2.64 -10.67 -22.84
CA ASP A 62 -3.83 -9.99 -23.35
C ASP A 62 -3.60 -8.52 -23.73
N ASN A 63 -2.39 -7.99 -23.49
CA ASN A 63 -2.00 -6.61 -23.80
C ASN A 63 -2.91 -5.56 -23.12
N ALA A 64 -3.59 -5.93 -22.04
CA ALA A 64 -4.49 -5.05 -21.29
C ALA A 64 -3.71 -3.99 -20.49
N GLU A 65 -4.22 -2.76 -20.43
CA GLU A 65 -3.59 -1.70 -19.63
C GLU A 65 -3.76 -1.96 -18.13
N MET A 66 -2.67 -1.88 -17.38
CA MET A 66 -2.65 -2.10 -15.94
C MET A 66 -2.41 -0.79 -15.20
N VAL A 67 -3.13 -0.66 -14.08
CA VAL A 67 -3.02 0.48 -13.17
C VAL A 67 -2.90 -0.04 -11.74
N LYS A 68 -2.02 0.58 -10.96
CA LYS A 68 -1.93 0.37 -9.51
C LYS A 68 -2.73 1.45 -8.80
N MET A 69 -3.74 1.03 -8.05
CA MET A 69 -4.52 1.89 -7.15
C MET A 69 -3.87 1.89 -5.77
N MET A 70 -3.68 3.08 -5.19
CA MET A 70 -3.15 3.23 -3.83
C MET A 70 -3.97 4.22 -3.03
N VAL A 71 -4.14 3.95 -1.75
CA VAL A 71 -4.75 4.88 -0.81
C VAL A 71 -3.73 5.99 -0.48
N LYS A 72 -4.19 7.24 -0.41
CA LYS A 72 -3.36 8.41 -0.10
C LYS A 72 -2.68 8.23 1.27
N GLY A 73 -1.41 8.65 1.35
CA GLY A 73 -0.55 8.45 2.52
C GLY A 73 0.37 7.23 2.43
N TYR A 74 0.10 6.25 1.55
CA TYR A 74 1.06 5.19 1.24
C TYR A 74 1.99 5.64 0.10
N GLN A 75 3.29 5.83 0.40
CA GLN A 75 4.29 6.12 -0.64
C GLN A 75 4.82 4.83 -1.27
N TYR A 76 4.93 4.79 -2.60
CA TYR A 76 5.36 3.64 -3.40
C TYR A 76 6.81 3.16 -3.12
N LYS A 77 7.63 3.93 -2.38
CA LYS A 77 9.08 3.71 -2.22
C LYS A 77 9.49 2.38 -1.57
N GLU A 78 8.59 1.63 -0.93
CA GLU A 78 8.95 0.43 -0.17
C GLU A 78 8.83 -0.90 -0.94
N ILE A 79 8.33 -0.90 -2.18
CA ILE A 79 7.94 -2.15 -2.87
C ILE A 79 9.03 -2.64 -3.86
N GLY A 80 10.18 -1.96 -3.95
CA GLY A 80 11.29 -2.31 -4.87
C GLY A 80 12.68 -2.45 -4.25
N LYS A 81 12.82 -2.36 -2.92
CA LYS A 81 14.10 -2.55 -2.22
C LYS A 81 13.95 -3.42 -0.95
N LYS A 82 13.57 -4.67 -1.16
CA LYS A 82 13.93 -5.85 -0.35
C LYS A 82 14.27 -6.89 -1.42
N ASP A 83 15.51 -7.28 -1.74
CA ASP A 83 16.68 -7.59 -0.92
C ASP A 83 17.99 -7.40 -1.73
N SER A 84 18.64 -6.24 -1.66
CA SER A 84 19.97 -6.05 -2.31
C SER A 84 20.99 -5.26 -1.47
N SER A 85 20.59 -4.74 -0.31
CA SER A 85 21.49 -4.07 0.63
C SER A 85 22.15 -5.03 1.64
N ALA A 86 21.50 -6.14 2.01
CA ALA A 86 22.08 -7.14 2.91
C ALA A 86 23.14 -8.03 2.23
N ALA A 87 22.98 -8.32 0.93
CA ALA A 87 23.92 -9.14 0.17
C ALA A 87 25.25 -8.43 -0.15
N LYS A 88 25.25 -7.10 -0.29
CA LYS A 88 26.47 -6.33 -0.62
C LYS A 88 27.40 -6.11 0.57
N ALA A 89 26.87 -6.06 1.80
CA ALA A 89 27.70 -5.88 3.01
C ALA A 89 28.51 -7.14 3.38
N GLY A 90 28.06 -8.33 2.97
CA GLY A 90 28.75 -9.60 3.21
C GLY A 90 29.94 -9.85 2.27
N ASP A 91 29.84 -9.41 1.01
CA ASP A 91 30.87 -9.65 -0.01
C ASP A 91 32.12 -8.79 0.22
N ASP A 92 31.94 -7.52 0.60
CA ASP A 92 33.05 -6.60 0.90
C ASP A 92 33.87 -7.02 2.14
N LYS A 93 33.24 -7.61 3.16
CA LYS A 93 33.94 -8.15 4.34
C LYS A 93 34.76 -9.40 4.02
N LYS A 94 34.22 -10.30 3.17
CA LYS A 94 34.90 -11.52 2.72
C LYS A 94 36.10 -11.21 1.81
N LYS A 95 35.98 -10.17 0.98
CA LYS A 95 37.08 -9.67 0.12
C LYS A 95 38.21 -9.05 0.94
N LYS A 96 37.90 -8.23 1.95
CA LYS A 96 38.91 -7.63 2.85
C LYS A 96 39.66 -8.67 3.69
N GLN A 97 38.99 -9.71 4.19
CA GLN A 97 39.65 -10.81 4.93
C GLN A 97 40.54 -11.68 4.04
N ARG A 98 40.14 -11.92 2.78
CA ARG A 98 40.98 -12.66 1.82
C ARG A 98 42.25 -11.92 1.42
N ILE A 99 42.19 -10.59 1.28
CA ILE A 99 43.35 -9.76 0.92
C ILE A 99 44.34 -9.65 2.10
N LEU A 100 43.85 -9.71 3.35
CA LEU A 100 44.70 -9.65 4.55
C LEU A 100 45.49 -10.95 4.79
N ASN A 101 44.96 -12.11 4.37
CA ASN A 101 45.57 -13.42 4.58
C ASN A 101 46.50 -13.90 3.44
N GLN A 102 46.79 -13.03 2.45
CA GLN A 102 47.63 -13.35 1.28
C GLN A 102 48.91 -12.52 1.20
N ARG A 103 49.31 -11.83 2.28
CA ARG A 103 50.62 -11.20 2.38
C ARG A 103 51.58 -12.18 3.09
N PRO A 104 52.79 -12.43 2.53
CA PRO A 104 53.78 -13.31 3.16
C PRO A 104 54.26 -12.76 4.51
#